data_AF-A0A971Q8Z8-F1
#
_entry.id   AF-A0A971Q8Z8-F1
#
_cell.length_a   1.000
_cell.length_b   1.000
_cell.length_c   1.000
_cell.angle_alpha   90.00
_cell.angle_beta   90.00
_cell.angle_gamma   90.00
#
_symmetry.space_group_name_H-M   'P 1'
#
loop_
_entity.id
_entity.type
_entity.pdbx_description
1 polymer ?
#
loop_
_entity_poly.entity_id
_entity_poly.type
_entity_poly.pdbx_seq_one_letter_code
_entity_poly.pdbx_strand_id
1 'polypeptide(L)'
;MDRERGFFAALFDLSFSEFVTTRVIRVLYIIAIVVVALGMIGIILSGFAQGVSNGIVLLIVSPIVFLLYVLVVRIWLEVILVIFRIEENTRARE
;
A
#
# COMPACT_ATOMS: atom_id res chain seq x y z
N MET A 1 -2.97 13.81 -31.32
CA MET A 1 -3.55 12.69 -30.54
C MET A 1 -2.56 12.33 -29.47
N ASP A 2 -2.51 13.12 -28.40
CA ASP A 2 -1.70 12.79 -27.24
C ASP A 2 -2.38 11.63 -26.53
N ARG A 3 -1.92 10.42 -26.82
CA ARG A 3 -2.34 9.23 -26.10
C ARG A 3 -1.82 9.40 -24.68
N GLU A 4 -2.71 9.73 -23.77
CA GLU A 4 -2.50 9.55 -22.33
C GLU A 4 -1.76 8.22 -22.14
N ARG A 5 -0.49 8.25 -21.72
CA ARG A 5 0.22 7.03 -21.36
C ARG A 5 -0.61 6.39 -20.24
N GLY A 6 -1.25 5.26 -20.54
CA GLY A 6 -2.16 4.61 -19.60
C GLY A 6 -1.43 4.31 -18.29
N PHE A 7 -2.14 4.37 -17.17
CA PHE A 7 -1.62 4.09 -15.82
C PHE A 7 -0.74 2.82 -15.77
N PHE A 8 -1.11 1.79 -16.52
CA PHE A 8 -0.34 0.55 -16.65
C PHE A 8 0.97 0.72 -17.42
N ALA A 9 1.01 1.53 -18.48
CA ALA A 9 2.25 1.82 -19.19
C ALA A 9 3.24 2.59 -18.31
N ALA A 10 2.75 3.50 -17.44
CA ALA A 10 3.56 4.18 -16.43
C ALA A 10 4.00 3.24 -15.28
N LEU A 11 3.19 2.23 -14.92
CA LEU A 11 3.55 1.23 -13.90
C LEU A 11 4.70 0.31 -14.35
N PHE A 12 4.81 0.06 -15.65
CA PHE A 12 5.89 -0.73 -16.28
C PHE A 12 6.99 0.15 -16.90
N ASP A 13 6.96 1.47 -16.69
CA ASP A 13 8.03 2.37 -17.12
C ASP A 13 9.19 2.30 -16.11
N LEU A 14 10.09 1.33 -16.35
CA LEU A 14 11.29 1.09 -15.54
C LEU A 14 12.34 2.20 -15.68
N SER A 15 12.11 3.21 -16.54
CA SER A 15 13.04 4.33 -16.72
C SER A 15 12.91 5.40 -15.63
N PHE A 16 11.81 5.40 -14.85
CA PHE A 16 11.50 6.41 -13.82
C PHE A 16 11.70 7.87 -14.28
N SER A 17 11.63 8.15 -15.59
CA SER A 17 12.04 9.44 -16.16
C SER A 17 11.07 10.59 -15.88
N GLU A 18 9.87 10.28 -15.38
CA GLU A 18 8.82 11.25 -15.06
C GLU A 18 8.30 10.98 -13.64
N PHE A 19 8.25 12.01 -12.79
CA PHE A 19 7.83 11.91 -11.38
C PHE A 19 6.32 11.63 -11.28
N VAL A 20 5.87 10.42 -11.61
CA VAL A 20 4.47 9.94 -11.44
C VAL A 20 4.20 9.55 -9.96
N THR A 21 5.10 9.92 -9.07
CA THR A 21 5.28 9.30 -7.75
C THR A 21 4.07 9.47 -6.84
N THR A 22 3.41 10.62 -6.86
CA THR A 22 2.18 10.87 -6.07
C THR A 22 1.01 9.99 -6.51
N ARG A 23 0.88 9.71 -7.81
CA ARG A 23 -0.16 8.80 -8.34
C ARG A 23 0.16 7.34 -7.99
N VAL A 24 1.43 6.95 -8.06
CA VAL A 24 1.91 5.60 -7.72
C VAL A 24 1.69 5.31 -6.23
N ILE A 25 2.01 6.24 -5.33
CA ILE A 25 1.81 6.09 -3.88
C ILE A 25 0.36 5.71 -3.54
N ARG A 26 -0.62 6.34 -4.19
CA ARG A 26 -2.04 6.03 -3.97
C ARG A 26 -2.38 4.59 -4.35
N VAL A 27 -1.81 4.10 -5.45
CA VAL A 27 -2.04 2.72 -5.89
C VAL A 27 -1.30 1.72 -5.02
N LEU A 28 -0.08 2.03 -4.60
CA LEU A 28 0.66 1.23 -3.63
C LEU A 28 -0.10 1.08 -2.31
N TYR A 29 -0.76 2.14 -1.84
CA TYR A 29 -1.58 2.07 -0.63
C TYR A 29 -2.75 1.09 -0.77
N ILE A 30 -3.48 1.17 -1.89
CA ILE A 30 -4.61 0.27 -2.17
C ILE A 30 -4.13 -1.18 -2.26
N ILE A 31 -3.03 -1.42 -2.99
CA ILE A 31 -2.43 -2.75 -3.10
C ILE A 31 -2.02 -3.28 -1.72
N ALA A 32 -1.37 -2.46 -0.90
CA ALA A 32 -0.96 -2.85 0.44
C ALA A 32 -2.16 -3.23 1.31
N ILE A 33 -3.25 -2.46 1.28
CA ILE A 33 -4.50 -2.81 2.00
C ILE A 33 -5.01 -4.19 1.56
N VAL A 34 -5.09 -4.44 0.25
CA VAL A 34 -5.59 -5.71 -0.29
C VAL A 34 -4.69 -6.87 0.12
N VAL A 35 -3.37 -6.72 0.00
CA VAL A 35 -2.41 -7.76 0.40
C VAL A 35 -2.51 -8.08 1.88
N VAL A 36 -2.60 -7.06 2.75
CA VAL A 36 -2.72 -7.26 4.20
C VAL A 36 -4.06 -7.91 4.52
N ALA A 37 -5.16 -7.49 3.88
CA ALA A 37 -6.48 -8.10 4.08
C ALA A 37 -6.46 -9.60 3.72
N LEU A 38 -5.89 -9.95 2.56
CA LEU A 38 -5.76 -11.34 2.12
C LEU A 38 -4.86 -12.15 3.07
N GLY A 39 -3.75 -11.57 3.52
CA GLY A 39 -2.88 -12.17 4.52
C GLY A 39 -3.61 -12.47 5.83
N MET A 40 -4.44 -11.54 6.32
CA MET A 40 -5.22 -11.72 7.54
C MET A 40 -6.29 -12.80 7.37
N ILE A 41 -6.95 -12.88 6.22
CA ILE A 41 -7.86 -14.00 5.90
C ILE A 41 -7.10 -15.33 5.94
N GLY A 42 -5.91 -15.40 5.35
CA GLY A 42 -5.06 -16.60 5.40
C GLY A 42 -4.70 -17.00 6.83
N ILE A 43 -4.35 -16.04 7.69
CA ILE A 43 -4.07 -16.28 9.11
C ILE A 43 -5.30 -16.84 9.83
N ILE A 44 -6.47 -16.25 9.63
CA ILE A 44 -7.72 -16.72 10.22
C ILE A 44 -8.00 -18.17 9.81
N LEU A 45 -7.91 -18.48 8.51
CA LEU A 45 -8.12 -19.84 7.98
C LEU A 45 -7.11 -20.84 8.55
N SER A 46 -5.84 -20.44 8.67
CA SER A 46 -4.80 -21.28 9.30
C SER A 46 -5.07 -21.53 10.79
N GLY A 47 -5.72 -20.58 11.46
CA GLY A 47 -6.17 -20.71 12.85
C GLY A 47 -7.24 -21.77 13.01
N PHE A 48 -8.28 -21.71 12.17
CA PHE A 48 -9.35 -22.71 12.16
C PHE A 48 -8.85 -24.11 11.79
N ALA A 49 -7.84 -24.22 10.93
CA ALA A 49 -7.20 -25.50 10.59
C ALA A 49 -6.48 -26.15 11.79
N GLN A 50 -6.02 -25.35 12.76
CA GLN A 50 -5.36 -25.84 13.98
C GLN A 50 -6.35 -26.11 15.13
N GLY A 51 -7.57 -25.58 15.05
CA GLY A 51 -8.62 -25.80 16.03
C GLY A 51 -9.60 -24.64 16.14
N VAL A 52 -10.82 -24.93 16.58
CA VAL A 52 -11.91 -23.94 16.67
C VAL A 52 -11.56 -22.79 17.64
N SER A 53 -10.95 -23.10 18.79
CA SER A 53 -10.51 -22.07 19.75
C SER A 53 -9.50 -21.11 19.14
N ASN A 54 -8.48 -21.63 18.45
CA ASN A 54 -7.44 -20.83 17.78
C ASN A 54 -8.04 -19.97 16.66
N GLY A 55 -8.95 -20.54 15.87
CA GLY A 55 -9.69 -19.80 14.84
C GLY A 55 -10.46 -18.61 15.39
N ILE A 56 -11.18 -18.79 16.52
CA ILE A 56 -11.93 -17.70 17.17
C ILE A 56 -10.99 -16.60 17.70
N VAL A 57 -9.89 -16.98 18.34
CA VAL A 57 -8.89 -16.01 18.83
C VAL A 57 -8.34 -15.18 17.66
N LEU A 58 -7.91 -15.84 16.59
CA LEU A 58 -7.37 -15.16 15.41
C LEU A 58 -8.43 -14.33 14.68
N LEU A 59 -9.69 -14.76 14.64
CA LEU A 59 -10.79 -13.97 14.07
C LEU A 59 -10.97 -12.61 14.77
N ILE A 60 -10.75 -12.56 16.09
CA ILE A 60 -10.88 -11.32 16.88
C ILE A 60 -9.61 -10.47 16.81
N VAL A 61 -8.43 -11.13 16.84
CA VAL A 61 -7.13 -10.43 16.85
C VAL A 61 -6.76 -9.89 15.46
N SER A 62 -7.04 -10.64 14.38
CA SER A 62 -6.65 -10.27 13.02
C SER A 62 -7.20 -8.92 12.55
N PRO A 63 -8.46 -8.51 12.81
CA PRO A 63 -8.94 -7.16 12.48
C PRO A 63 -8.17 -6.04 13.17
N ILE A 64 -7.76 -6.25 14.43
CA ILE A 64 -6.97 -5.26 15.17
C ILE A 64 -5.57 -5.14 14.55
N VAL A 65 -4.94 -6.28 14.25
CA VAL A 65 -3.63 -6.33 13.59
C VAL A 65 -3.69 -5.73 12.19
N PHE A 66 -4.75 -6.00 11.43
CA PHE A 66 -5.00 -5.41 10.12
C PHE A 66 -4.98 -3.87 10.18
N LEU A 67 -5.76 -3.28 11.09
CA LEU A 67 -5.84 -1.83 11.23
C LEU A 67 -4.50 -1.22 11.62
N LEU A 68 -3.78 -1.85 12.56
CA LEU A 68 -2.44 -1.39 12.94
C LEU A 68 -1.47 -1.43 11.77
N TYR A 69 -1.49 -2.51 10.99
CA TYR A 69 -0.59 -2.65 9.84
C TYR A 69 -0.91 -1.63 8.73
N VAL A 70 -2.20 -1.43 8.42
CA VAL A 70 -2.63 -0.40 7.45
C VAL A 70 -2.26 1.00 7.92
N LEU A 71 -2.38 1.29 9.22
CA LEU A 71 -1.95 2.56 9.81
C LEU A 71 -0.44 2.78 9.65
N VAL A 72 0.36 1.76 9.93
CA VAL A 72 1.82 1.82 9.74
C VAL A 72 2.15 2.10 8.27
N VAL A 73 1.55 1.35 7.34
CA VAL A 73 1.72 1.58 5.90
C VAL A 73 1.34 3.01 5.52
N ARG A 74 0.24 3.54 6.06
CA ARG A 74 -0.19 4.92 5.81
C ARG A 74 0.88 5.93 6.23
N ILE A 75 1.42 5.79 7.44
CA ILE A 75 2.46 6.68 7.96
C ILE A 75 3.70 6.61 7.06
N TRP A 76 4.13 5.42 6.67
CA TRP A 76 5.28 5.25 5.77
C TRP A 76 5.07 5.93 4.42
N LEU A 77 3.91 5.74 3.78
CA LEU A 77 3.60 6.38 2.50
C LEU A 77 3.48 7.91 2.63
N GLU A 78 3.00 8.41 3.76
CA GLU A 78 2.94 9.85 4.03
C GLU A 78 4.35 10.46 4.16
N VAL A 79 5.27 9.79 4.86
CA VAL A 79 6.68 10.20 4.93
C VAL A 79 7.30 10.23 3.53
N ILE A 80 7.07 9.19 2.73
CA ILE A 80 7.57 9.13 1.35
C ILE A 80 7.00 10.28 0.52
N LEU A 81 5.70 10.55 0.61
CA LEU A 81 5.05 11.65 -0.10
C LEU A 81 5.59 13.02 0.31
N VAL A 82 5.86 13.23 1.60
CA VAL A 82 6.49 14.47 2.10
C VAL A 82 7.87 14.67 1.50
N ILE A 83 8.70 13.63 1.44
CA ILE A 83 10.04 13.72 0.83
C ILE A 83 9.95 14.13 -0.64
N PHE A 84 9.06 13.49 -1.42
CA PHE A 84 8.86 13.87 -2.82
C PHE A 84 8.35 15.30 -2.98
N ARG A 85 7.45 15.74 -2.10
CA ARG A 85 6.93 17.11 -2.13
C ARG A 85 8.01 18.15 -1.80
N ILE A 86 9.02 17.80 -1.01
CA ILE A 86 10.18 18.67 -0.74
C ILE A 86 11.03 18.83 -2.00
N GLU A 87 11.25 17.75 -2.75
CA GLU A 87 12.01 17.77 -4.02
C GLU A 87 11.32 18.67 -5.06
N GLU A 88 10.01 18.50 -5.25
CA GLU A 88 9.20 19.33 -6.16
C GLU A 88 9.28 20.83 -5.80
N ASN A 89 9.15 21.15 -4.51
CA ASN A 89 9.23 22.53 -4.03
C ASN A 89 10.63 23.15 -4.15
N THR A 90 11.69 22.32 -4.17
CA THR A 90 13.07 22.78 -4.31
C THR A 90 13.39 23.07 -5.78
N ARG A 91 13.00 22.18 -6.71
CA ARG A 91 13.16 22.42 -8.15
C ARG A 91 12.37 23.61 -8.67
N ALA A 92 11.21 23.92 -8.07
CA ALA A 92 10.39 25.06 -8.46
C ALA A 92 11.00 26.43 -8.09
N ARG A 93 12.11 26.47 -7.35
CA ARG A 93 12.80 27.70 -6.91
C ARG A 93 14.05 28.05 -7.74
N GLU A 94 14.44 27.19 -8.68
CA GLU A 94 15.51 27.45 -9.66
C GLU A 94 14.91 27.85 -11.02
#